data_AF-A0A7W0NTI8-F1
#
_entry.id   AF-A0A7W0NTI8-F1
#
_cell.length_a   1.000
_cell.length_b   1.000
_cell.length_c   1.000
_cell.angle_alpha   90.00
_cell.angle_beta   90.00
_cell.angle_gamma   90.00
#
_symmetry.space_group_name_H-M   'P 1'
#
loop_
_entity.id
_entity.type
_entity.pdbx_description
1 polymer ?
#
loop_
_entity_poly.entity_id
_entity_poly.type
_entity_poly.pdbx_seq_one_letter_code
_entity_poly.pdbx_strand_id
1 'polypeptide(L)'
;PWGGFKNSGRGRTHGLEGLMELVQPQHIHVNRVAILPDAWWMPYSPIAVETFRGFAKYFATGSIRKTFLLLPQLSKRIRELLKGR
;
A
#
# COMPACT_ATOMS: atom_id res chain seq x y z
N PRO A 1 29.37 -8.37 -9.02
CA PRO A 1 29.37 -6.90 -9.23
C PRO A 1 30.62 -6.22 -8.66
N TRP A 2 31.37 -5.53 -9.51
CA TRP A 2 32.45 -4.63 -9.08
C TRP A 2 31.87 -3.25 -8.85
N GLY A 3 32.18 -2.61 -7.74
CA GLY A 3 31.60 -1.31 -7.41
C GLY A 3 32.37 -0.62 -6.32
N GLY A 4 32.48 0.70 -6.42
CA GLY A 4 33.07 1.55 -5.39
C GLY A 4 32.15 1.71 -4.19
N PHE A 5 32.70 2.24 -3.10
CA PHE A 5 31.96 2.64 -1.91
C PHE A 5 32.42 4.02 -1.43
N LYS A 6 31.46 4.91 -1.20
CA LYS A 6 31.69 6.29 -0.74
C LYS A 6 32.61 7.08 -1.68
N ASN A 7 33.87 7.23 -1.31
CA ASN A 7 34.84 8.06 -2.01
C ASN A 7 35.59 7.30 -3.11
N SER A 8 35.47 5.96 -3.16
CA SER A 8 36.05 5.14 -4.25
C SER A 8 35.11 5.00 -5.47
N GLY A 9 34.02 5.76 -5.53
CA GLY A 9 32.98 5.68 -6.56
C GLY A 9 31.66 5.11 -6.04
N ARG A 10 30.58 5.27 -6.81
CA ARG A 10 29.25 4.71 -6.54
C ARG A 10 28.74 3.99 -7.79
N GLY A 11 27.86 3.02 -7.57
CA GLY A 11 27.32 2.16 -8.62
C GLY A 11 28.07 0.84 -8.72
N ARG A 12 27.48 -0.08 -9.47
CA ARG A 12 28.00 -1.43 -9.73
C ARG A 12 28.18 -1.61 -11.23
N THR A 13 29.22 -2.32 -11.62
CA THR A 13 29.51 -2.74 -12.99
C THR A 13 29.67 -4.25 -13.02
N HIS A 14 29.51 -4.81 -14.22
CA HIS A 14 29.57 -6.25 -14.53
C HIS A 14 28.50 -7.11 -13.84
N GLY A 15 28.12 -8.19 -14.55
CA GLY A 15 27.10 -9.13 -14.08
C GLY A 15 25.70 -8.52 -14.07
N LEU A 16 24.79 -9.22 -13.39
CA LEU A 16 23.38 -8.83 -13.30
C LEU A 16 23.20 -7.46 -12.68
N GLU A 17 23.94 -7.15 -11.61
CA GLU A 17 23.75 -5.89 -10.89
C GLU A 17 24.29 -4.69 -11.67
N GLY A 18 25.32 -4.88 -12.50
CA GLY A 18 25.77 -3.84 -13.43
C GLY A 18 24.75 -3.56 -14.55
N LEU A 19 24.04 -4.59 -15.01
CA LEU A 19 22.92 -4.40 -15.95
C LEU A 19 21.74 -3.69 -15.27
N MET A 20 21.43 -4.06 -14.02
CA MET A 20 20.34 -3.47 -13.26
C MET A 20 20.57 -1.98 -12.90
N GLU A 21 21.82 -1.51 -12.90
CA GLU A 21 22.15 -0.08 -12.75
C GLU A 21 21.78 0.75 -13.99
N LEU A 22 21.63 0.10 -15.16
CA LEU A 22 21.26 0.76 -16.42
C LEU A 22 19.75 0.76 -16.69
N VAL A 23 18.95 0.18 -15.79
CA VAL A 23 17.49 0.10 -15.93
C VAL A 23 16.80 0.83 -14.80
N GLN A 24 15.58 1.29 -15.06
CA GLN A 24 14.74 1.92 -14.05
C GLN A 24 13.66 0.93 -13.59
N PRO A 25 13.60 0.58 -12.29
CA PRO A 25 12.52 -0.25 -11.78
C PRO A 25 11.18 0.49 -11.92
N GLN A 26 10.20 -0.14 -12.58
CA GLN A 26 8.84 0.38 -12.69
C GLN A 26 7.91 -0.41 -11.76
N HIS A 27 7.26 0.30 -10.83
CA HIS A 27 6.21 -0.28 -10.01
C HIS A 27 4.88 -0.21 -10.78
N ILE A 28 4.31 -1.37 -11.08
CA ILE A 28 2.99 -1.47 -11.73
C ILE A 28 2.03 -2.12 -10.72
N HIS A 29 1.04 -1.36 -10.27
CA HIS A 29 -0.01 -1.85 -9.40
C HIS A 29 -1.26 -2.16 -10.23
N VAL A 30 -1.69 -3.42 -10.25
CA VAL A 30 -2.88 -3.87 -10.98
C VAL A 30 -3.92 -4.39 -9.99
N ASN A 31 -5.05 -3.71 -9.88
CA ASN A 31 -6.18 -4.19 -9.09
C ASN A 31 -6.97 -5.23 -9.91
N ARG A 32 -6.65 -6.51 -9.72
CA ARG A 32 -7.32 -7.62 -10.44
C ARG A 32 -8.77 -7.84 -10.01
N VAL A 33 -9.17 -7.36 -8.83
CA VAL A 33 -10.50 -7.61 -8.25
C VAL A 33 -11.07 -6.29 -7.73
N ALA A 34 -11.63 -5.49 -8.64
CA ALA A 34 -12.25 -4.20 -8.34
C ALA A 34 -13.76 -4.32 -8.06
N ILE A 35 -14.17 -5.32 -7.27
CA ILE A 35 -15.60 -5.57 -6.98
C ILE A 35 -16.14 -4.55 -5.98
N LEU A 36 -15.34 -4.19 -4.98
CA LEU A 36 -15.69 -3.22 -3.95
C LEU A 36 -14.89 -1.94 -4.12
N PRO A 37 -15.47 -0.79 -3.73
CA PRO A 37 -14.72 0.46 -3.71
C PRO A 37 -13.63 0.40 -2.64
N ASP A 38 -12.50 1.03 -2.92
CA ASP A 38 -11.36 1.10 -2.01
C ASP A 38 -11.74 1.90 -0.76
N ALA A 39 -11.84 1.21 0.39
CA ALA A 39 -12.31 1.81 1.64
C ALA A 39 -11.42 2.97 2.13
N TRP A 40 -10.14 2.94 1.76
CA TRP A 40 -9.12 3.95 2.04
C TRP A 40 -9.08 5.08 1.01
N TRP A 41 -9.95 5.06 0.01
CA TRP A 41 -9.94 6.08 -1.04
C TRP A 41 -10.84 7.26 -0.67
N MET A 42 -10.71 8.37 -1.41
CA MET A 42 -11.49 9.59 -1.23
C MET A 42 -13.00 9.34 -1.49
N PRO A 43 -13.91 10.14 -0.90
CA PRO A 43 -13.70 11.36 -0.10
C PRO A 43 -13.38 11.11 1.38
N TYR A 44 -12.59 12.00 2.00
CA TYR A 44 -12.19 11.92 3.42
C TYR A 44 -13.28 12.44 4.36
N SER A 45 -14.37 11.70 4.49
CA SER A 45 -15.41 11.99 5.49
C SER A 45 -14.96 11.61 6.91
N PRO A 46 -15.69 12.03 7.95
CA PRO A 46 -15.43 11.58 9.32
C PRO A 46 -15.41 10.05 9.46
N ILE A 47 -16.28 9.35 8.71
CA ILE A 47 -16.35 7.87 8.67
C ILE A 47 -15.06 7.31 8.04
N ALA A 48 -14.55 7.93 6.96
CA ALA A 48 -13.31 7.52 6.32
C ALA A 48 -12.12 7.63 7.29
N VAL A 49 -12.02 8.74 8.02
CA VAL A 49 -10.93 8.99 8.98
C VAL A 49 -10.99 8.00 10.15
N GLU A 50 -12.18 7.74 10.69
CA GLU A 50 -12.37 6.73 11.74
C GLU A 50 -11.95 5.35 11.25
N THR A 51 -12.40 4.97 10.05
CA THR A 51 -12.06 3.68 9.43
C THR A 51 -10.55 3.54 9.21
N PHE A 52 -9.87 4.61 8.76
CA PHE A 52 -8.42 4.64 8.60
C PHE A 52 -7.66 4.49 9.91
N ARG A 53 -8.10 5.20 10.96
CA ARG A 53 -7.52 5.05 12.30
C ARG A 53 -7.71 3.63 12.82
N GLY A 54 -8.87 3.04 12.52
CA GLY A 54 -9.16 1.64 12.76
C GLY A 54 -8.16 0.70 12.06
N PHE A 55 -7.91 0.89 10.76
CA PHE A 55 -6.91 0.13 10.03
C PHE A 55 -5.51 0.25 10.65
N ALA A 56 -5.07 1.47 10.98
CA ALA A 56 -3.77 1.68 11.61
C ALA A 56 -3.64 0.96 12.97
N LYS A 57 -4.72 0.87 13.74
CA LYS A 57 -4.73 0.22 15.06
C LYS A 57 -4.80 -1.30 14.98
N TYR A 58 -5.74 -1.83 14.20
CA TYR A 58 -6.08 -3.25 14.24
C TYR A 58 -5.42 -4.05 13.13
N PHE A 59 -5.21 -3.47 11.95
CA PHE A 59 -4.60 -4.15 10.81
C PHE A 59 -3.07 -4.24 10.95
N ALA A 60 -2.42 -3.17 11.44
CA ALA A 60 -0.97 -3.17 11.68
C ALA A 60 -0.52 -4.13 12.81
N THR A 61 -1.45 -4.58 13.66
CA THR A 61 -1.15 -5.55 14.73
C THR A 61 -0.97 -6.98 14.18
N GLY A 62 -1.44 -7.28 12.97
CA GLY A 62 -1.37 -8.63 12.38
C GLY A 62 -2.31 -9.67 13.01
N SER A 63 -3.19 -9.26 13.93
CA SER A 63 -4.11 -10.17 14.63
C SER A 63 -5.48 -10.20 13.98
N ILE A 64 -5.81 -11.33 13.34
CA ILE A 64 -7.10 -11.58 12.65
C ILE A 64 -8.30 -11.30 13.57
N ARG A 65 -8.24 -11.69 14.85
CA ARG A 65 -9.30 -11.46 15.84
C ARG A 65 -9.55 -9.97 16.06
N LYS A 66 -8.48 -9.18 16.14
CA LYS A 66 -8.59 -7.72 16.29
C LYS A 66 -9.07 -7.07 15.00
N THR A 67 -8.71 -7.62 13.84
CA THR A 67 -9.19 -7.15 12.54
C THR A 67 -10.70 -7.32 12.39
N PHE A 68 -11.30 -8.38 12.96
CA PHE A 68 -12.77 -8.55 12.94
C PHE A 68 -13.52 -7.39 13.61
N LEU A 69 -12.90 -6.67 14.56
CA LEU A 69 -13.49 -5.48 15.18
C LEU A 69 -13.70 -4.32 14.20
N LEU A 70 -13.01 -4.32 13.05
CA LEU A 70 -13.17 -3.32 12.00
C LEU A 70 -14.38 -3.55 11.09
N LEU A 71 -14.94 -4.76 11.04
CA LEU A 71 -16.06 -5.09 10.13
C LEU A 71 -17.24 -4.10 10.18
N PRO A 72 -17.76 -3.70 11.35
CA PRO A 72 -18.88 -2.77 11.38
C PRO A 72 -18.53 -1.40 10.80
N GLN A 73 -17.34 -0.85 11.11
CA GLN A 73 -16.86 0.42 10.54
C GLN A 73 -16.63 0.30 9.03
N LEU A 74 -16.02 -0.80 8.59
CA LEU A 74 -15.79 -1.09 7.17
C LEU A 74 -17.11 -1.14 6.39
N SER A 75 -18.14 -1.79 6.95
CA SER A 75 -19.46 -1.88 6.31
C SER A 75 -20.14 -0.52 6.17
N LYS A 76 -19.92 0.40 7.12
CA LYS A 76 -20.44 1.77 7.03
C LYS A 76 -19.69 2.53 5.93
N ARG A 77 -18.37 2.38 5.88
CA ARG A 77 -17.53 3.03 4.84
C ARG A 77 -17.85 2.54 3.44
N ILE A 78 -18.03 1.24 3.24
CA ILE A 78 -18.41 0.69 1.93
C ILE A 78 -19.77 1.22 1.49
N ARG A 79 -20.77 1.26 2.39
CA ARG A 79 -22.09 1.83 2.08
C ARG A 79 -22.02 3.31 1.72
N GLU A 80 -21.19 4.08 2.41
CA GLU A 80 -20.95 5.48 2.10
C GLU A 80 -20.35 5.67 0.69
N LEU A 81 -19.32 4.90 0.35
CA LEU A 81 -18.69 4.95 -0.97
C LEU A 81 -19.64 4.51 -2.09
N LEU A 82 -20.50 3.52 -1.84
CA LEU A 82 -21.52 3.10 -2.80
C LEU A 82 -22.63 4.15 -2.99
N LYS A 83 -22.97 4.92 -1.94
CA LYS A 83 -24.00 5.97 -2.03
C LYS A 83 -23.52 7.23 -2.76
N GLY A 84 -22.21 7.49 -2.74
CA GLY A 84 -21.59 8.62 -3.44
C GLY A 84 -21.21 8.36 -4.90
N ARG A 85 -21.49 7.16 -5.42
CA ARG A 85 -21.33 6.78 -6.83
C ARG A 85 -22.64 6.99 -7.57
#